data_AF-A0A368FYC5-F1
#
_entry.id   AF-A0A368FYC5-F1
#
_cell.length_a   1.000
_cell.length_b   1.000
_cell.length_c   1.000
_cell.angle_alpha   90.00
_cell.angle_beta   90.00
_cell.angle_gamma   90.00
#
_symmetry.space_group_name_H-M   'P 1'
#
loop_
_entity.id
_entity.type
_entity.pdbx_description
1 polymer ?
#
loop_
_entity_poly.entity_id
_entity_poly.type
_entity_poly.pdbx_seq_one_letter_code
_entity_poly.pdbx_strand_id
1 'polypeptide(L)'
;MRYAVKFVDKLKEFDVSSACISDVFHYVWTAVEYATHVEEHRNCTDCKCTPFFQQKKNERSWIFNVLDAMGKVPPGITSGNNLWVGSWNTCRKIHVVKNSQGQLWNGMYCLAHLEAYERNNPLKALDKTGPVDAHCYRDGNSTSVDDDDGRCFTLIPMLNFCVCMPDTCTDYY
;
A
#
# COMPACT_ATOMS: atom_id res chain seq x y z
N MET A 1 16.98 13.29 -2.17
CA MET A 1 17.87 12.27 -2.78
C MET A 1 18.20 11.09 -1.88
N ARG A 2 18.75 11.27 -0.66
CA ARG A 2 19.18 10.14 0.21
C ARG A 2 18.11 9.04 0.44
N TYR A 3 16.84 9.42 0.54
CA TYR A 3 15.74 8.47 0.77
C TYR A 3 15.41 7.60 -0.45
N ALA A 4 15.37 8.19 -1.65
CA ALA A 4 15.09 7.44 -2.89
C ALA A 4 16.20 6.43 -3.21
N VAL A 5 17.46 6.79 -2.95
CA VAL A 5 18.62 5.90 -3.15
C VAL A 5 18.58 4.72 -2.18
N LYS A 6 18.31 4.97 -0.89
CA LYS A 6 18.16 3.89 0.11
C LYS A 6 17.04 2.92 -0.24
N PHE A 7 15.96 3.41 -0.82
CA PHE A 7 14.84 2.57 -1.27
C PHE A 7 15.25 1.66 -2.43
N VAL A 8 15.97 2.21 -3.43
CA VAL A 8 16.49 1.44 -4.56
C VAL A 8 17.50 0.39 -4.12
N ASP A 9 18.40 0.72 -3.18
CA ASP A 9 19.38 -0.24 -2.68
C ASP A 9 18.71 -1.40 -1.93
N LYS A 10 17.57 -1.16 -1.27
CA LYS A 10 16.73 -2.22 -0.70
C LYS A 10 16.01 -3.05 -1.77
N LEU A 11 15.61 -2.44 -2.88
CA LEU A 11 14.98 -3.17 -3.99
C LEU A 11 15.95 -4.09 -4.73
N LYS A 12 17.25 -3.78 -4.74
CA LYS A 12 18.29 -4.68 -5.29
C LYS A 12 18.46 -5.98 -4.49
N GLU A 13 18.00 -6.03 -3.24
CA GLU A 13 18.00 -7.28 -2.45
C GLU A 13 16.96 -8.28 -2.96
N PHE A 14 15.99 -7.82 -3.77
CA PHE A 14 14.96 -8.65 -4.39
C PHE A 14 15.34 -8.97 -5.84
N ASP A 15 14.95 -10.15 -6.33
CA ASP A 15 15.15 -10.58 -7.71
C ASP A 15 14.15 -9.86 -8.63
N VAL A 16 14.45 -8.60 -8.97
CA VAL A 16 13.57 -7.76 -9.77
C VAL A 16 14.28 -7.22 -10.99
N SER A 17 13.57 -7.16 -12.12
CA SER A 17 14.12 -6.66 -13.38
C SER A 17 14.66 -5.22 -13.25
N SER A 18 15.72 -4.91 -14.01
CA SER A 18 16.28 -3.55 -14.04
C SER A 18 15.26 -2.51 -14.54
N ALA A 19 14.34 -2.93 -15.42
CA ALA A 19 13.22 -2.12 -15.88
C ALA A 19 12.26 -1.76 -14.74
N CYS A 20 11.90 -2.74 -13.90
CA CYS A 20 11.08 -2.50 -12.71
C CYS A 20 11.75 -1.50 -11.77
N ILE A 21 13.04 -1.68 -11.46
CA ILE A 21 13.75 -0.79 -10.54
C ILE A 21 13.75 0.64 -11.07
N SER A 22 13.98 0.83 -12.36
CA SER A 22 13.92 2.16 -13.00
C SER A 22 12.54 2.79 -12.87
N ASP A 23 11.47 2.01 -13.09
CA ASP A 23 10.11 2.51 -13.06
C ASP A 23 9.60 2.79 -11.65
N VAL A 24 9.98 1.97 -10.68
CA VAL A 24 9.72 2.21 -9.26
C VAL A 24 10.51 3.43 -8.79
N PHE A 25 11.77 3.58 -9.22
CA PHE A 25 12.55 4.78 -8.91
C PHE A 25 11.90 6.02 -9.50
N HIS A 26 11.42 5.98 -10.75
CA HIS A 26 10.71 7.09 -11.38
C HIS A 26 9.45 7.47 -10.58
N TYR A 27 8.66 6.49 -10.16
CA TYR A 27 7.49 6.71 -9.31
C TYR A 27 7.86 7.39 -7.98
N VAL A 28 8.81 6.81 -7.23
CA VAL A 28 9.26 7.33 -5.93
C VAL A 28 9.89 8.72 -6.08
N TRP A 29 10.69 8.93 -7.13
CA TRP A 29 11.31 10.21 -7.43
C TRP A 29 10.27 11.29 -7.69
N THR A 30 9.29 11.00 -8.54
CA THR A 30 8.19 11.91 -8.84
C THR A 30 7.43 12.27 -7.55
N ALA A 31 7.25 11.31 -6.64
CA ALA A 31 6.53 11.51 -5.38
C ALA A 31 7.29 12.42 -4.42
N VAL A 32 8.60 12.21 -4.30
CA VAL A 32 9.49 13.09 -3.54
C VAL A 32 9.49 14.49 -4.15
N GLU A 33 9.64 14.63 -5.46
CA GLU A 33 9.61 15.93 -6.14
C GLU A 33 8.28 16.66 -5.93
N TYR A 34 7.16 15.95 -6.01
CA TYR A 34 5.85 16.51 -5.73
C TYR A 34 5.77 17.02 -4.29
N ALA A 35 6.18 16.20 -3.31
CA ALA A 35 6.16 16.58 -1.90
C ALA A 35 7.03 17.81 -1.62
N THR A 36 8.26 17.85 -2.15
CA THR A 36 9.16 19.01 -1.99
C THR A 36 8.57 20.26 -2.65
N HIS A 37 7.95 20.15 -3.81
CA HIS A 37 7.31 21.30 -4.45
C HIS A 37 6.06 21.79 -3.71
N VAL A 38 5.30 20.90 -3.05
CA VAL A 38 4.20 21.32 -2.18
C VAL A 38 4.70 22.05 -0.94
N GLU A 39 5.85 21.67 -0.37
CA GLU A 39 6.46 22.40 0.74
C GLU A 39 6.95 23.80 0.30
N GLU A 40 7.54 23.90 -0.89
CA GLU A 40 7.94 25.18 -1.51
C GLU A 40 6.75 26.11 -1.79
N HIS A 41 5.52 25.59 -1.82
CA HIS A 41 4.27 26.35 -1.98
C HIS A 41 4.02 27.35 -0.84
N ARG A 42 4.77 27.27 0.27
CA ARG A 42 4.84 28.33 1.28
C ARG A 42 5.28 29.69 0.72
N ASN A 43 5.91 29.70 -0.47
CA ASN A 43 6.28 30.92 -1.19
C ASN A 43 5.28 31.36 -2.28
N CYS A 44 4.13 30.68 -2.43
CA CYS A 44 3.05 31.24 -3.25
C CYS A 44 2.32 32.33 -2.46
N THR A 45 2.59 33.60 -2.79
CA THR A 45 1.77 34.71 -2.31
C THR A 45 0.48 34.82 -3.12
N ASP A 46 -0.64 34.97 -2.40
CA ASP A 46 -1.96 35.41 -2.88
C ASP A 46 -2.61 34.57 -3.99
N CYS A 47 -3.20 33.42 -3.62
CA CYS A 47 -4.11 32.55 -4.42
C CYS A 47 -3.68 32.13 -5.85
N LYS A 48 -2.52 32.58 -6.35
CA LYS A 48 -2.03 32.38 -7.71
C LYS A 48 -0.56 32.00 -7.65
N CYS A 49 -0.29 30.73 -7.90
CA CYS A 49 1.07 30.27 -8.14
C CYS A 49 1.50 30.55 -9.57
N THR A 50 2.82 30.61 -9.78
CA THR A 50 3.39 30.81 -11.11
C THR A 50 2.91 29.72 -12.09
N PRO A 51 2.77 30.02 -13.40
CA PRO A 51 2.33 29.03 -14.39
C PRO A 51 3.26 27.80 -14.44
N PHE A 52 4.56 28.00 -14.20
CA PHE A 52 5.53 26.92 -14.06
C PHE A 52 5.20 25.96 -12.91
N PHE A 53 4.73 26.49 -11.78
CA PHE A 53 4.30 25.68 -10.65
C PHE A 53 3.08 24.81 -11.00
N GLN A 54 2.08 25.38 -11.67
CA GLN A 54 0.88 24.63 -12.08
C GLN A 54 1.22 23.54 -13.10
N GLN A 55 2.12 23.84 -14.03
CA GLN A 55 2.60 22.84 -14.99
C GLN A 55 3.27 21.66 -14.28
N LYS A 56 4.23 21.92 -13.38
CA LYS A 56 4.92 20.87 -12.62
C LYS A 56 4.00 20.09 -11.70
N LYS A 57 3.00 20.74 -11.10
CA LYS A 57 1.97 20.07 -10.31
C LYS A 57 1.16 19.10 -11.19
N ASN A 58 0.72 19.54 -12.37
CA ASN A 58 -0.07 18.72 -13.29
C ASN A 58 0.74 17.55 -13.87
N GLU A 59 2.01 17.76 -14.19
CA GLU A 59 2.91 16.70 -14.67
C GLU A 59 3.15 15.59 -13.64
N ARG A 60 3.08 15.92 -12.34
CA ARG A 60 3.38 14.98 -11.25
C ARG A 60 2.14 14.53 -10.46
N SER A 61 0.96 15.10 -10.71
CA SER A 61 -0.26 14.79 -9.95
C SER A 61 -0.75 13.35 -10.13
N TRP A 62 -0.34 12.67 -11.20
CA TRP A 62 -0.72 11.29 -11.49
C TRP A 62 -0.35 10.29 -10.39
N ILE A 63 0.61 10.63 -9.50
CA ILE A 63 0.97 9.82 -8.33
C ILE A 63 -0.24 9.59 -7.43
N PHE A 64 -1.13 10.58 -7.31
CA PHE A 64 -2.36 10.41 -6.54
C PHE A 64 -3.31 9.43 -7.18
N ASN A 65 -3.29 9.24 -8.50
CA ASN A 65 -4.09 8.20 -9.14
C ASN A 65 -3.59 6.81 -8.73
N VAL A 66 -2.28 6.63 -8.55
CA VAL A 66 -1.70 5.38 -8.04
C VAL A 66 -2.11 5.14 -6.58
N LEU A 67 -2.01 6.17 -5.73
CA LEU A 67 -2.41 6.08 -4.32
C LEU A 67 -3.93 5.88 -4.16
N ASP A 68 -4.75 6.58 -4.94
CA ASP A 68 -6.21 6.40 -4.99
C ASP A 68 -6.56 4.99 -5.44
N ALA A 69 -5.85 4.44 -6.44
CA ALA A 69 -6.06 3.06 -6.86
C ALA A 69 -5.75 2.05 -5.76
N MET A 70 -4.74 2.29 -4.92
CA MET A 70 -4.38 1.43 -3.79
C MET A 70 -5.34 1.56 -2.61
N GLY A 71 -5.79 2.78 -2.30
CA GLY A 71 -6.68 3.07 -1.15
C GLY A 71 -8.17 2.91 -1.46
N LYS A 72 -8.54 2.72 -2.73
CA LYS A 72 -9.94 2.62 -3.12
C LYS A 72 -10.64 1.44 -2.48
N VAL A 73 -11.80 1.71 -1.91
CA VAL A 73 -12.68 0.69 -1.38
C VAL A 73 -13.16 -0.21 -2.55
N PRO A 74 -13.00 -1.54 -2.50
CA PRO A 74 -13.35 -2.41 -3.61
C PRO A 74 -14.87 -2.48 -3.83
N PRO A 75 -15.32 -2.84 -5.04
CA PRO A 75 -16.73 -3.18 -5.27
C PRO A 75 -17.12 -4.42 -4.47
N GLY A 76 -18.38 -4.47 -4.02
CA GLY A 76 -18.94 -5.65 -3.34
C GLY A 76 -18.84 -5.65 -1.80
N ILE A 77 -18.51 -4.52 -1.16
CA ILE A 77 -18.59 -4.40 0.31
C ILE A 77 -19.99 -4.74 0.83
N THR A 78 -21.03 -4.25 0.16
CA THR A 78 -22.43 -4.56 0.49
C THR A 78 -22.80 -6.03 0.26
N SER A 79 -21.95 -6.77 -0.47
CA SER A 79 -22.05 -8.20 -0.71
C SER A 79 -21.11 -9.03 0.19
N GLY A 80 -20.47 -8.40 1.20
CA GLY A 80 -19.62 -9.09 2.18
C GLY A 80 -18.12 -9.08 1.87
N ASN A 81 -17.65 -8.36 0.84
CA ASN A 81 -16.23 -8.25 0.54
C ASN A 81 -15.53 -7.23 1.44
N ASN A 82 -15.21 -7.62 2.68
CA ASN A 82 -14.50 -6.77 3.65
C ASN A 82 -12.99 -7.00 3.70
N LEU A 83 -12.47 -7.88 2.84
CA LEU A 83 -11.11 -8.42 2.98
C LEU A 83 -10.10 -7.73 2.04
N TRP A 84 -10.56 -6.99 1.03
CA TRP A 84 -9.72 -6.45 -0.04
C TRP A 84 -9.69 -4.92 0.03
N VAL A 85 -8.54 -4.32 -0.22
CA VAL A 85 -8.39 -2.86 -0.32
C VAL A 85 -7.70 -2.54 -1.64
N GLY A 86 -8.27 -1.63 -2.41
CA GLY A 86 -7.77 -1.14 -3.69
C GLY A 86 -8.49 -1.69 -4.93
N SER A 87 -8.32 -0.98 -6.05
CA SER A 87 -9.08 -1.17 -7.29
C SER A 87 -8.19 -1.61 -8.45
N TRP A 88 -8.37 -2.87 -8.87
CA TRP A 88 -7.75 -3.45 -10.06
C TRP A 88 -7.98 -2.61 -11.31
N ASN A 89 -9.24 -2.22 -11.56
CA ASN A 89 -9.63 -1.49 -12.77
C ASN A 89 -9.03 -0.07 -12.79
N THR A 90 -8.87 0.57 -11.62
CA THR A 90 -8.31 1.92 -11.57
C THR A 90 -6.81 1.89 -11.81
N CYS A 91 -6.09 0.94 -11.19
CA CYS A 91 -4.64 0.82 -11.37
C CYS A 91 -4.26 0.56 -12.84
N ARG A 92 -4.97 -0.35 -13.54
CA ARG A 92 -4.70 -0.69 -14.94
C ARG A 92 -4.98 0.42 -15.95
N LYS A 93 -5.74 1.44 -15.57
CA LYS A 93 -6.05 2.58 -16.45
C LYS A 93 -4.98 3.67 -16.38
N ILE A 94 -4.01 3.55 -15.49
CA ILE A 94 -2.95 4.54 -15.32
C ILE A 94 -1.90 4.29 -16.41
N HIS A 95 -1.82 5.22 -17.35
CA HIS A 95 -0.82 5.26 -18.41
C HIS A 95 -0.16 6.63 -18.41
N VAL A 96 1.14 6.70 -18.11
CA VAL A 96 1.87 7.96 -17.96
C VAL A 96 3.14 7.94 -18.79
N VAL A 97 3.42 9.00 -19.54
CA VAL A 97 4.66 9.11 -20.30
C VAL A 97 5.81 9.45 -19.35
N LYS A 98 6.81 8.57 -19.25
CA LYS A 98 7.97 8.69 -18.35
C LYS A 98 9.05 9.62 -18.88
N ASN A 99 9.24 9.67 -20.20
CA ASN A 99 10.36 10.37 -20.80
C ASN A 99 10.01 11.01 -22.15
N SER A 100 10.90 11.87 -22.64
CA SER A 100 10.78 12.51 -23.95
C SER A 100 10.80 11.52 -25.13
N GLN A 101 11.21 10.26 -24.88
CA GLN A 101 11.17 9.18 -25.87
C GLN A 101 9.80 8.49 -25.96
N GLY A 102 8.82 8.90 -25.15
CA GLY A 102 7.45 8.38 -25.21
C GLY A 102 7.25 7.03 -24.51
N GLN A 103 8.20 6.57 -23.68
CA GLN A 103 8.04 5.34 -22.91
C GLN A 103 6.94 5.50 -21.87
N LEU A 104 6.05 4.50 -21.80
CA LEU A 104 4.90 4.50 -20.90
C LEU A 104 5.22 3.83 -19.57
N TRP A 105 4.72 4.42 -18.50
CA TRP A 105 4.47 3.81 -17.20
C TRP A 105 3.05 3.28 -17.22
N ASN A 106 2.88 1.97 -17.20
CA ASN A 106 1.57 1.37 -17.07
C ASN A 106 1.42 0.80 -15.67
N GLY A 107 0.29 1.11 -15.03
CA GLY A 107 -0.06 0.52 -13.75
C GLY A 107 -0.50 -0.93 -13.91
N MET A 108 0.01 -1.78 -13.04
CA MET A 108 -0.32 -3.19 -12.92
C MET A 108 -0.74 -3.49 -11.47
N TYR A 109 -1.78 -4.28 -11.34
CA TYR A 109 -2.33 -4.66 -10.03
C TYR A 109 -1.55 -5.83 -9.45
N CYS A 110 -0.99 -5.65 -8.27
CA CYS A 110 -0.37 -6.71 -7.48
C CYS A 110 -1.14 -6.87 -6.16
N LEU A 111 -1.32 -8.11 -5.73
CA LEU A 111 -1.95 -8.43 -4.45
C LEU A 111 -0.87 -8.65 -3.40
N ALA A 112 -0.89 -7.86 -2.34
CA ALA A 112 -0.08 -8.08 -1.15
C ALA A 112 -0.94 -8.72 -0.06
N HIS A 113 -0.59 -9.94 0.30
CA HIS A 113 -1.16 -10.62 1.45
C HIS A 113 -0.40 -10.18 2.70
N LEU A 114 -1.07 -9.39 3.55
CA LEU A 114 -0.53 -9.04 4.86
C LEU A 114 -1.13 -10.00 5.89
N GLU A 115 -0.35 -11.01 6.26
CA GLU A 115 -0.65 -11.83 7.41
C GLU A 115 -0.27 -11.04 8.67
N ALA A 116 -1.26 -10.60 9.44
CA ALA A 116 -1.00 -10.02 10.75
C ALA A 116 -0.36 -11.11 11.63
N TYR A 117 0.91 -10.92 11.97
CA TYR A 117 1.61 -11.81 12.89
C TYR A 117 1.05 -11.59 14.31
N GLU A 118 0.04 -12.38 14.69
CA GLU A 118 -0.38 -12.47 16.08
C GLU A 118 0.41 -13.57 16.79
N ARG A 119 1.15 -13.19 17.84
CA ARG A 119 1.84 -14.13 18.75
C ARG A 119 0.86 -15.13 19.37
N ASN A 120 -0.41 -14.72 19.55
CA ASN A 120 -1.51 -15.52 20.09
C ASN A 120 -2.59 -15.81 19.03
N ASN A 121 -2.19 -16.05 17.77
CA ASN A 121 -3.15 -16.34 16.70
C ASN A 121 -4.00 -17.61 17.04
N PRO A 122 -5.31 -17.48 17.27
CA PRO A 122 -6.19 -18.61 17.59
C PRO A 122 -6.34 -19.58 16.40
N LEU A 123 -5.95 -19.21 15.18
CA LEU A 123 -5.91 -20.12 14.03
C LEU A 123 -4.84 -21.22 14.19
N LYS A 124 -3.80 -21.01 15.02
CA LYS A 124 -2.91 -22.10 15.46
C LYS A 124 -3.56 -23.03 16.47
N ALA A 125 -4.62 -22.59 17.15
CA ALA A 125 -5.39 -23.41 18.07
C ALA A 125 -6.52 -24.18 17.38
N LEU A 126 -6.92 -23.81 16.15
CA LEU A 126 -7.81 -24.62 15.30
C LEU A 126 -7.20 -25.98 14.91
N ASP A 127 -5.88 -26.13 14.99
CA ASP A 127 -5.18 -27.42 14.83
C ASP A 127 -5.33 -28.32 16.07
N LYS A 128 -5.98 -27.83 17.14
CA LYS A 128 -6.35 -28.63 18.31
C LYS A 128 -7.84 -28.91 18.26
N THR A 129 -8.19 -30.19 18.35
CA THR A 129 -9.53 -30.80 18.28
C THR A 129 -10.46 -30.37 19.44
N GLY A 130 -10.71 -29.07 19.60
CA GLY A 130 -11.59 -28.54 20.64
C GLY A 130 -12.28 -27.23 20.23
N PRO A 131 -13.35 -26.84 20.95
CA PRO A 131 -14.04 -25.58 20.72
C PRO A 131 -13.08 -24.40 20.90
N VAL A 132 -13.02 -23.50 19.91
CA VAL A 132 -12.07 -22.37 19.85
C VAL A 132 -12.25 -21.40 21.01
N ASP A 133 -13.44 -21.38 21.58
CA ASP A 133 -13.95 -20.52 22.66
C ASP A 133 -13.83 -21.14 24.07
N ALA A 134 -13.38 -22.39 24.20
CA ALA A 134 -13.29 -23.08 25.49
C ALA A 134 -12.36 -22.38 26.50
N HIS A 135 -11.41 -21.57 26.02
CA HIS A 135 -10.52 -20.77 26.86
C HIS A 135 -11.20 -19.51 27.43
N CYS A 136 -12.27 -19.02 26.81
CA CYS A 136 -13.00 -17.82 27.23
C CYS A 136 -14.03 -18.11 28.33
N TYR A 137 -14.38 -19.39 28.53
CA TYR A 137 -15.37 -19.83 29.52
C TYR A 137 -14.75 -20.64 30.66
N ARG A 138 -13.41 -20.67 30.76
CA ARG A 138 -12.76 -21.23 31.95
C ARG A 138 -12.91 -20.25 33.11
N ASP A 139 -13.92 -20.49 33.94
CA ASP A 139 -14.03 -19.86 35.26
C ASP A 139 -12.83 -20.28 36.13
N GLY A 140 -11.78 -19.47 36.05
CA GLY A 140 -10.59 -19.58 36.88
C GLY A 140 -10.79 -18.84 38.18
N ASN A 141 -10.99 -19.59 39.28
CA ASN A 141 -10.86 -19.07 40.64
C ASN A 141 -9.37 -18.80 40.95
N SER A 142 -8.75 -17.84 40.26
CA SER A 142 -7.33 -17.50 40.35
C SER A 142 -7.14 -16.05 40.76
N THR A 143 -6.57 -15.89 41.96
CA THR A 143 -6.26 -14.64 42.66
C THR A 143 -5.01 -13.92 42.13
N SER A 144 -4.81 -13.88 40.82
CA SER A 144 -3.75 -13.08 40.20
C SER A 144 -4.35 -12.18 39.14
N VAL A 145 -4.28 -10.87 39.40
CA VAL A 145 -4.64 -9.80 38.47
C VAL A 145 -3.65 -9.85 37.32
N ASP A 146 -3.99 -10.57 36.25
CA ASP A 146 -3.39 -10.37 34.93
C ASP A 146 -4.38 -9.53 34.11
N ASP A 147 -4.00 -8.28 33.84
CA ASP A 147 -4.77 -7.18 33.22
C ASP A 147 -5.19 -7.41 31.74
N ASP A 148 -5.38 -8.64 31.29
CA ASP A 148 -5.67 -8.95 29.88
C ASP A 148 -6.97 -9.75 29.62
N ASP A 149 -7.69 -10.17 30.68
CA ASP A 149 -8.91 -11.00 30.57
C ASP A 149 -10.14 -10.25 30.01
N GLY A 150 -10.02 -8.96 29.67
CA GLY A 150 -11.10 -8.13 29.13
C GLY A 150 -11.09 -7.90 27.62
N ARG A 151 -10.10 -8.40 26.86
CA ARG A 151 -10.00 -8.08 25.43
C ARG A 151 -10.64 -9.17 24.59
N CYS A 152 -11.88 -8.92 24.15
CA CYS A 152 -12.43 -9.59 22.97
C CYS A 152 -11.39 -9.54 21.86
N PHE A 153 -11.11 -10.70 21.27
CA PHE A 153 -10.18 -10.89 20.17
C PHE A 153 -10.40 -9.80 19.11
N THR A 154 -9.35 -9.04 18.82
CA THR A 154 -9.37 -8.20 17.64
C THR A 154 -9.12 -9.13 16.48
N LEU A 155 -10.18 -9.55 15.79
CA LEU A 155 -10.05 -10.23 14.51
C LEU A 155 -9.43 -9.20 13.58
N ILE A 156 -8.09 -9.14 13.49
CA ILE A 156 -7.43 -8.34 12.48
C ILE A 156 -7.75 -9.08 11.18
N PRO A 157 -8.64 -8.54 10.32
CA PRO A 157 -8.96 -9.24 9.09
C PRO A 157 -7.64 -9.42 8.32
N MET A 158 -7.46 -10.59 7.70
CA MET A 158 -6.38 -10.80 6.74
C MET A 158 -6.58 -9.79 5.61
N LEU A 159 -6.00 -8.60 5.72
CA LEU A 159 -6.25 -7.54 4.76
C LEU A 159 -5.41 -7.84 3.51
N ASN A 160 -6.10 -8.15 2.43
CA ASN A 160 -5.52 -8.23 1.11
C ASN A 160 -5.38 -6.81 0.57
N PHE A 161 -4.16 -6.29 0.57
CA PHE A 161 -3.86 -4.97 0.06
C PHE A 161 -3.51 -5.03 -1.42
N CYS A 162 -4.18 -4.21 -2.21
CA CYS A 162 -3.75 -3.90 -3.56
C CYS A 162 -2.52 -3.01 -3.50
N VAL A 163 -1.51 -3.39 -4.26
CA VAL A 163 -0.36 -2.54 -4.56
C VAL A 163 -0.37 -2.27 -6.06
N CYS A 164 -0.42 -1.00 -6.43
CA CYS A 164 -0.33 -0.59 -7.83
C CYS A 164 1.14 -0.37 -8.17
N MET A 165 1.69 -1.29 -8.96
CA MET A 165 3.10 -1.31 -9.36
C MET A 165 3.26 -1.11 -10.87
N PRO A 166 4.45 -0.76 -11.37
CA PRO A 166 4.69 -0.75 -12.81
C PRO A 166 4.50 -2.14 -13.43
N ASP A 167 4.03 -2.21 -14.67
CA ASP A 167 3.95 -3.44 -15.47
C ASP A 167 5.30 -4.13 -15.67
N THR A 168 6.40 -3.39 -15.64
CA THR A 168 7.76 -3.95 -15.71
C THR A 168 8.17 -4.76 -14.47
N CYS A 169 7.40 -4.67 -13.38
CA CYS A 169 7.62 -5.40 -12.13
C CYS A 169 6.89 -6.75 -12.04
N THR A 170 6.15 -7.15 -13.08
CA THR A 170 5.56 -8.49 -13.12
C THR A 170 6.47 -9.46 -13.83
N ASP A 171 6.67 -10.63 -13.22
CA ASP A 171 7.19 -11.80 -13.94
C ASP A 171 6.14 -12.27 -14.94
N TYR A 172 6.46 -12.17 -16.22
CA TYR A 172 5.72 -12.83 -17.29
C TYR A 172 6.24 -14.27 -17.41
N TYR A 173 6.01 -15.11 -16.39
CA TYR A 173 6.33 -16.54 -16.41
C TYR A 173 5.11 -17.37 -16.06
#